data_AF-A0A818LS46-F1
#
_entry.id   AF-A0A818LS46-F1
#
_cell.length_a   1.000
_cell.length_b   1.000
_cell.length_c   1.000
_cell.angle_alpha   90.00
_cell.angle_beta   90.00
_cell.angle_gamma   90.00
#
_symmetry.space_group_name_H-M   'P 1'
#
loop_
_entity.id
_entity.type
_entity.pdbx_description
1 polymer ?
#
loop_
_entity_poly.entity_id
_entity_poly.type
_entity_poly.pdbx_seq_one_letter_code
_entity_poly.pdbx_strand_id
1 'polypeptide(L)'
;MVHFDHENKRVQLALRSHEILSTLMKPQDQNPADCVTLWHPEYADYKIAATPGKPYGHLPVHFNMVEANMRLRRQQGQQLLGKDEYVLSTSNFPRNGCPEFTWPTHKPTPSTSASASIFFPDEVIFPNHPRFKTLTRNIR
;
A
#
# COMPACT_ATOMS: atom_id res chain seq x y z
N MET A 1 3.94 3.36 -0.21
CA MET A 1 5.28 2.95 -0.67
C MET A 1 5.75 3.97 -1.66
N VAL A 2 7.05 4.25 -1.65
CA VAL A 2 7.67 5.25 -2.54
C VAL A 2 8.92 4.67 -3.18
N HIS A 3 9.25 5.15 -4.38
CA HIS A 3 10.50 4.88 -5.07
C HIS A 3 11.33 6.17 -5.13
N PHE A 4 12.61 6.10 -4.77
CA PHE A 4 13.56 7.19 -4.85
C PHE A 4 14.44 7.02 -6.08
N ASP A 5 14.22 7.87 -7.07
CA ASP A 5 15.12 8.01 -8.20
C ASP A 5 16.19 9.05 -7.83
N HIS A 6 17.32 8.56 -7.32
CA HIS A 6 18.43 9.39 -6.89
C HIS A 6 19.11 10.13 -8.05
N GLU A 7 19.13 9.55 -9.25
CA GLU A 7 19.76 10.13 -10.43
C GLU A 7 18.99 11.36 -10.91
N ASN A 8 17.68 11.23 -11.07
CA ASN A 8 16.82 12.32 -11.53
C ASN A 8 16.32 13.22 -10.40
N LYS A 9 16.71 12.95 -9.15
CA LYS A 9 16.28 13.65 -7.93
C LYS A 9 14.76 13.68 -7.78
N ARG A 10 14.13 12.54 -7.96
CA ARG A 10 12.67 12.38 -7.94
C ARG A 10 12.24 11.34 -6.91
N VAL A 11 11.04 11.54 -6.39
CA VAL A 11 10.35 10.55 -5.55
C VAL A 11 8.98 10.31 -6.17
N GLN A 12 8.62 9.05 -6.29
CA GLN A 12 7.38 8.60 -6.93
C GLN A 12 6.67 7.58 -6.03
N LEU A 13 5.38 7.36 -6.25
CA LEU A 13 4.60 6.33 -5.59
C LEU A 13 4.83 4.97 -6.27
N ALA A 14 5.41 4.02 -5.54
CA ALA A 14 5.71 2.69 -6.08
C ALA A 14 4.45 1.81 -6.11
N LEU A 15 3.99 1.44 -7.31
CA LEU A 15 2.81 0.59 -7.55
C LEU A 15 3.20 -0.89 -7.39
N ARG A 16 3.32 -1.32 -6.14
CA ARG A 16 3.92 -2.62 -5.76
C ARG A 16 3.00 -3.47 -4.87
N SER A 17 1.88 -2.92 -4.41
CA SER A 17 1.07 -3.54 -3.35
C SER A 17 0.52 -4.89 -3.79
N HIS A 18 0.02 -4.96 -5.02
CA HIS A 18 -0.50 -6.19 -5.60
C HIS A 18 0.51 -7.34 -5.61
N GLU A 19 1.80 -7.05 -5.81
CA GLU A 19 2.86 -8.05 -5.80
C GLU A 19 3.19 -8.48 -4.37
N ILE A 20 3.47 -7.52 -3.48
CA ILE A 20 3.99 -7.86 -2.14
C ILE A 20 2.91 -8.44 -1.23
N LEU A 21 1.64 -8.03 -1.39
CA LEU A 21 0.53 -8.56 -0.58
C LEU A 21 0.31 -10.04 -0.82
N SER A 22 0.58 -10.54 -2.03
CA SER A 22 0.53 -11.98 -2.33
C SER A 22 1.48 -12.81 -1.45
N THR A 23 2.54 -12.19 -0.92
CA THR A 23 3.50 -12.83 -0.01
C THR A 23 3.16 -12.52 1.45
N LEU A 24 2.84 -11.26 1.78
CA LEU A 24 2.53 -10.84 3.15
C LEU A 24 1.27 -11.50 3.71
N MET A 25 0.31 -11.87 2.85
CA MET A 25 -0.93 -12.52 3.27
C MET A 25 -0.81 -14.04 3.39
N LYS A 26 0.25 -14.68 2.88
CA LYS A 26 0.39 -16.16 2.96
C LYS A 26 0.29 -16.71 4.39
N PRO A 27 0.93 -16.10 5.41
CA PRO A 27 0.81 -16.62 6.78
C PRO A 27 -0.63 -16.62 7.30
N GLN A 28 -1.40 -15.56 7.03
CA GLN A 28 -2.80 -15.47 7.48
C GLN A 28 -3.74 -16.37 6.67
N ASP A 29 -3.43 -16.63 5.41
CA ASP A 29 -4.21 -17.53 4.57
C ASP A 29 -3.99 -19.01 4.97
N GLN A 30 -2.80 -19.34 5.51
CA GLN A 30 -2.44 -20.69 5.93
C GLN A 30 -2.79 -20.99 7.38
N ASN A 31 -2.45 -20.09 8.30
CA ASN A 31 -2.78 -20.25 9.72
C ASN A 31 -3.20 -18.89 10.32
N PRO A 32 -4.47 -18.49 10.12
CA PRO A 32 -4.96 -17.20 10.61
C PRO A 32 -4.93 -17.09 12.14
N ALA A 33 -5.01 -18.21 12.87
CA ALA A 33 -5.09 -18.22 14.32
C ALA A 33 -3.78 -17.83 15.02
N ASP A 34 -2.62 -17.99 14.35
CA ASP A 34 -1.30 -17.77 14.96
C ASP A 34 -0.49 -16.66 14.28
N CYS A 35 -1.13 -15.87 13.42
CA CYS A 35 -0.45 -14.73 12.82
C CYS A 35 -0.11 -13.68 13.88
N VAL A 36 1.11 -13.13 13.80
CA VAL A 36 1.57 -12.00 14.63
C VAL A 36 1.16 -10.67 13.99
N THR A 37 0.94 -10.66 12.68
CA THR A 37 0.59 -9.50 11.85
C THR A 37 -0.41 -9.91 10.79
N LEU A 38 -1.43 -9.09 10.55
CA LEU A 38 -2.35 -9.25 9.42
C LEU A 38 -2.11 -8.14 8.40
N TRP A 39 -2.38 -8.45 7.14
CA TRP A 39 -2.16 -7.59 5.98
C TRP A 39 -3.43 -7.52 5.12
N HIS A 40 -3.71 -6.33 4.61
CA HIS A 40 -4.91 -6.07 3.84
C HIS A 40 -4.60 -5.17 2.64
N PRO A 41 -5.28 -5.41 1.50
CA PRO A 41 -5.26 -4.47 0.39
C PRO A 41 -5.95 -3.17 0.78
N GLU A 42 -5.44 -2.08 0.24
CA GLU A 42 -6.01 -0.74 0.33
C GLU A 42 -6.41 -0.24 -1.05
N TYR A 43 -7.10 0.91 -1.12
CA TYR A 43 -7.61 1.44 -2.39
C TYR A 43 -6.52 1.59 -3.47
N ALA A 44 -5.36 2.12 -3.08
CA ALA A 44 -4.29 2.44 -4.01
C ALA A 44 -3.20 1.37 -4.00
N ASP A 45 -2.66 1.06 -5.17
CA ASP A 45 -1.65 0.03 -5.37
C ASP A 45 -0.25 0.40 -4.82
N TYR A 46 -0.08 1.62 -4.34
CA TYR A 46 1.09 2.01 -3.55
C TYR A 46 0.85 1.95 -2.03
N LYS A 47 -0.33 1.52 -1.57
CA LYS A 47 -0.69 1.41 -0.15
C LYS A 47 -0.78 -0.04 0.30
N ILE A 48 -0.40 -0.26 1.54
CA ILE A 48 -0.60 -1.50 2.28
C ILE A 48 -1.15 -1.15 3.66
N ALA A 49 -2.12 -1.92 4.13
CA ALA A 49 -2.62 -1.81 5.49
C ALA A 49 -2.22 -3.05 6.29
N ALA A 50 -1.85 -2.85 7.55
CA ALA A 50 -1.43 -3.93 8.42
C ALA A 50 -1.85 -3.68 9.86
N THR A 51 -2.21 -4.73 10.57
CA THR A 51 -2.69 -4.72 11.97
C THR A 51 -1.95 -5.79 12.78
N PRO A 52 -1.97 -5.72 14.12
CA PRO A 52 -1.54 -6.85 14.92
C PRO A 52 -2.42 -8.08 14.62
N GLY A 53 -1.80 -9.25 14.69
CA GLY A 53 -2.44 -10.56 14.47
C GLY A 53 -3.67 -10.82 15.34
N LYS A 54 -3.60 -10.34 16.58
CA LYS A 54 -4.67 -10.40 17.57
C LYS A 54 -4.80 -9.02 18.21
N PRO A 55 -6.01 -8.63 18.66
CA PRO A 55 -6.17 -7.45 19.49
C PRO A 55 -5.24 -7.49 20.70
N TYR A 56 -4.71 -6.34 21.09
CA TYR A 56 -3.96 -6.24 22.33
C TYR A 56 -4.89 -6.48 23.53
N GLY A 57 -4.36 -7.04 24.61
CA GLY A 57 -5.12 -7.21 25.84
C GLY A 57 -5.42 -5.88 26.53
N HIS A 58 -6.32 -5.90 27.52
CA HIS A 58 -6.84 -4.72 28.19
C HIS A 58 -5.91 -4.14 29.28
N LEU A 59 -4.87 -4.87 29.67
CA LEU A 59 -3.94 -4.42 30.70
C LEU A 59 -2.91 -3.43 30.15
N PRO A 60 -2.49 -2.40 30.92
CA PRO A 60 -1.51 -1.41 30.48
C PRO A 60 -0.16 -1.99 30.01
N VAL A 61 0.22 -3.17 30.50
CA VAL A 61 1.45 -3.87 30.07
C VAL A 61 1.49 -4.14 28.56
N HIS A 62 0.33 -4.28 27.91
CA HIS A 62 0.27 -4.51 26.46
C HIS A 62 0.68 -3.29 25.63
N PHE A 63 0.72 -2.08 26.20
CA PHE A 63 1.24 -0.90 25.49
C PHE A 63 2.71 -1.08 25.07
N ASN A 64 3.48 -1.85 25.83
CA ASN A 64 4.88 -2.16 25.53
C ASN A 64 5.05 -3.00 24.24
N MET A 65 3.97 -3.61 23.74
CA MET A 65 4.00 -4.45 22.53
C MET A 65 3.64 -3.69 21.25
N VAL A 66 2.95 -2.54 21.37
CA VAL A 66 2.37 -1.83 20.22
C VAL A 66 3.45 -1.39 19.24
N GLU A 67 4.47 -0.70 19.74
CA GLU A 67 5.55 -0.20 18.90
C GLU A 67 6.37 -1.35 18.30
N ALA A 68 6.69 -2.37 19.09
CA ALA A 68 7.41 -3.55 18.61
C ALA A 68 6.67 -4.23 17.44
N ASN A 69 5.34 -4.37 17.56
CA ASN A 69 4.51 -4.92 16.49
C ASN A 69 4.45 -3.99 15.26
N MET A 70 4.37 -2.67 15.45
CA MET A 70 4.43 -1.70 14.34
C MET A 70 5.78 -1.73 13.61
N ARG A 71 6.89 -1.84 14.35
CA ARG A 71 8.24 -1.98 13.78
C ARG A 71 8.37 -3.26 12.98
N LEU A 72 7.87 -4.39 13.50
CA LEU A 72 7.85 -5.67 12.79
C LEU A 72 7.10 -5.56 11.46
N ARG A 73 5.89 -4.98 11.45
CA ARG A 73 5.12 -4.75 10.22
C ARG A 73 5.91 -3.90 9.22
N ARG A 74 6.53 -2.80 9.67
CA ARG A 74 7.38 -1.97 8.79
C ARG A 74 8.53 -2.78 8.19
N GLN A 75 9.23 -3.58 9.01
CA GLN A 75 10.34 -4.41 8.56
C GLN A 75 9.90 -5.44 7.52
N GLN A 76 8.82 -6.19 7.80
CA GLN A 76 8.27 -7.19 6.87
C GLN A 76 7.89 -6.57 5.52
N GLY A 77 7.17 -5.43 5.54
CA GLY A 77 6.81 -4.73 4.32
C GLY A 77 8.05 -4.23 3.56
N GLN A 78 9.02 -3.66 4.26
CA GLN A 78 10.25 -3.13 3.67
C GLN A 78 11.14 -4.21 3.05
N GLN A 79 11.19 -5.42 3.63
CA GLN A 79 11.99 -6.54 3.13
C GLN A 79 11.56 -7.05 1.75
N LEU A 80 10.31 -6.77 1.34
CA LEU A 80 9.77 -7.19 0.05
C LEU A 80 9.86 -6.10 -1.03
N LEU A 81 10.35 -4.91 -0.67
CA LEU A 81 10.52 -3.81 -1.62
C LEU A 81 11.82 -3.95 -2.40
N GLY A 82 11.82 -3.36 -3.60
CA GLY A 82 13.00 -3.29 -4.44
C GLY A 82 14.06 -2.33 -3.91
N LYS A 83 15.16 -2.23 -4.66
CA LYS A 83 16.19 -1.22 -4.42
C LYS A 83 15.56 0.18 -4.51
N ASP A 84 15.97 1.06 -3.62
CA ASP A 84 15.53 2.46 -3.56
C ASP A 84 14.00 2.64 -3.35
N GLU A 85 13.31 1.59 -2.92
CA GLU A 85 11.90 1.62 -2.54
C GLU A 85 11.71 1.55 -1.03
N TYR A 86 10.80 2.35 -0.48
CA TYR A 86 10.61 2.45 0.97
C TYR A 86 9.15 2.48 1.43
N VAL A 87 8.89 1.87 2.59
CA VAL A 87 7.63 1.99 3.31
C VAL A 87 7.63 3.27 4.15
N LEU A 88 6.80 4.23 3.76
CA LEU A 88 6.54 5.45 4.52
C LEU A 88 5.14 5.44 5.13
N SER A 89 5.01 6.03 6.32
CA SER A 89 3.72 6.21 7.01
C SER A 89 3.32 7.68 6.95
N THR A 90 3.03 8.16 5.74
CA THR A 90 2.62 9.54 5.46
C THR A 90 1.13 9.61 5.21
N SER A 91 0.46 10.63 5.76
CA SER A 91 -0.98 10.83 5.54
C SER A 91 -1.31 11.18 4.08
N ASN A 92 -0.43 11.94 3.41
CA ASN A 92 -0.59 12.28 2.00
C ASN A 92 0.78 12.30 1.29
N PHE A 93 0.78 11.98 0.01
CA PHE A 93 1.96 12.13 -0.84
C PHE A 93 1.89 13.50 -1.55
N PRO A 94 2.88 14.40 -1.35
CA PRO A 94 2.77 15.78 -1.81
C PRO A 94 2.55 15.97 -3.31
N ARG A 95 3.05 15.04 -4.14
CA ARG A 95 2.92 15.08 -5.61
C ARG A 95 1.83 14.17 -6.17
N ASN A 96 0.89 13.70 -5.34
CA ASN A 96 -0.18 12.82 -5.80
C ASN A 96 -1.01 13.50 -6.90
N GLY A 97 -1.11 12.89 -8.08
CA GLY A 97 -1.78 13.46 -9.25
C GLY A 97 -0.98 14.49 -10.05
N CYS A 98 0.27 14.78 -9.68
CA CYS A 98 1.18 15.57 -10.52
C CYS A 98 1.72 14.74 -11.69
N PRO A 99 2.28 15.34 -12.75
CA PRO A 99 2.95 14.59 -13.81
C PRO A 99 4.02 13.64 -13.25
N GLU A 100 4.01 12.41 -13.75
CA GLU A 100 4.98 11.34 -13.44
C GLU A 100 5.07 11.00 -11.95
N PHE A 101 3.96 11.07 -11.20
CA PHE A 101 3.97 10.83 -9.75
C PHE A 101 4.06 9.36 -9.31
N THR A 102 3.97 8.40 -10.24
CA THR A 102 3.97 6.96 -9.97
C THR A 102 5.21 6.27 -10.55
N TRP A 103 5.58 5.14 -9.95
CA TRP A 103 6.60 4.23 -10.46
C TRP A 103 6.00 2.81 -10.57
N PRO A 104 5.91 2.22 -11.78
CA PRO A 104 6.17 2.83 -13.09
C PRO A 104 5.27 4.05 -13.39
N THR A 105 5.66 4.87 -14.36
CA THR A 105 4.89 6.05 -14.78
C THR A 105 3.68 5.64 -15.62
N HIS A 106 2.49 6.12 -15.25
CA HIS A 106 1.26 5.95 -16.02
C HIS A 106 0.62 7.30 -16.38
N LYS A 107 -0.07 7.36 -17.52
CA LYS A 107 -0.81 8.55 -17.97
C LYS A 107 -2.31 8.37 -17.73
N PRO A 108 -3.02 9.40 -17.24
CA PRO A 108 -4.47 9.32 -17.06
C PRO A 108 -5.21 9.23 -18.40
N THR A 109 -6.31 8.49 -18.42
CA THR A 109 -7.19 8.28 -19.59
C THR A 109 -8.64 8.63 -19.24
N PRO A 110 -9.01 9.92 -19.18
CA PRO A 110 -10.31 10.36 -18.64
C PRO A 110 -11.53 9.75 -19.34
N SER A 111 -11.43 9.47 -20.63
CA SER A 111 -12.55 8.96 -21.43
C SER A 111 -12.87 7.48 -21.17
N THR A 112 -11.92 6.70 -20.64
CA THR A 112 -12.06 5.23 -20.50
C THR A 112 -11.73 4.71 -19.10
N SER A 113 -11.11 5.53 -18.25
CA SER A 113 -10.75 5.17 -16.87
C SER A 113 -11.98 5.08 -15.95
N ALA A 114 -11.87 4.25 -14.92
CA ALA A 114 -12.87 4.12 -13.87
C ALA A 114 -13.10 5.45 -13.14
N SER A 115 -12.03 6.21 -12.91
CA SER A 115 -12.09 7.51 -12.21
C SER A 115 -12.51 8.69 -13.10
N ALA A 116 -12.39 8.56 -14.42
CA ALA A 116 -12.45 9.66 -15.39
C ALA A 116 -11.52 10.85 -15.04
N SER A 117 -10.48 10.61 -14.23
CA SER A 117 -9.60 11.67 -13.73
C SER A 117 -8.63 12.13 -14.81
N ILE A 118 -8.41 13.46 -14.87
CA ILE A 118 -7.33 14.06 -15.68
C ILE A 118 -5.96 14.02 -15.00
N PHE A 119 -5.89 13.54 -13.75
CA PHE A 119 -4.66 13.52 -12.93
C PHE A 119 -4.28 12.11 -12.45
N PHE A 120 -5.24 11.20 -12.34
CA PHE A 120 -5.08 9.93 -11.61
C PHE A 120 -5.34 8.73 -12.52
N PRO A 121 -4.30 8.00 -12.96
CA PRO A 121 -4.46 6.81 -13.80
C PRO A 121 -5.07 5.63 -13.02
N ASP A 122 -5.78 4.76 -13.72
CA ASP A 122 -6.48 3.60 -13.15
C ASP A 122 -5.52 2.54 -12.60
N GLU A 123 -4.27 2.51 -13.07
CA GLU A 123 -3.20 1.65 -12.59
C GLU A 123 -2.81 1.96 -11.15
N VAL A 124 -3.16 3.14 -10.66
CA VAL A 124 -2.99 3.48 -9.25
C VAL A 124 -4.01 2.78 -8.37
N ILE A 125 -5.16 2.37 -8.92
CA ILE A 125 -6.18 1.63 -8.18
C ILE A 125 -5.73 0.18 -8.05
N PHE A 126 -5.76 -0.35 -6.84
CA PHE A 126 -5.32 -1.72 -6.55
C PHE A 126 -5.96 -2.74 -7.51
N PRO A 127 -5.16 -3.48 -8.31
CA PRO A 127 -5.67 -4.26 -9.44
C PRO A 127 -6.29 -5.60 -9.01
N ASN A 128 -5.81 -6.20 -7.93
CA ASN A 128 -6.15 -7.58 -7.55
C ASN A 128 -7.47 -7.72 -6.78
N HIS A 129 -8.27 -6.65 -6.67
CA HIS A 129 -9.59 -6.72 -6.04
C HIS A 129 -10.62 -5.84 -6.77
N PRO A 130 -11.69 -6.42 -7.35
CA PRO A 130 -12.61 -5.69 -8.23
C PRO A 130 -13.36 -4.55 -7.52
N ARG A 131 -13.60 -4.69 -6.20
CA ARG A 131 -14.25 -3.68 -5.35
C ARG A 131 -13.78 -2.26 -5.60
N PHE A 132 -12.47 -2.02 -5.71
CA PHE A 132 -11.95 -0.65 -5.75
C PHE A 132 -12.29 0.04 -7.08
N LYS A 133 -12.09 -0.63 -8.21
CA LYS A 133 -12.49 -0.09 -9.53
C LYS A 133 -14.01 0.03 -9.66
N THR A 134 -14.77 -0.96 -9.19
CA THR A 134 -16.25 -0.89 -9.21
C THR A 134 -16.78 0.25 -8.37
N LEU A 135 -16.27 0.43 -7.14
CA LEU A 135 -16.65 1.53 -6.27
C LEU A 135 -16.36 2.89 -6.90
N THR A 136 -15.19 3.03 -7.52
CA THR A 136 -14.78 4.25 -8.23
C THR A 136 -15.76 4.60 -9.35
N ARG A 137 -16.15 3.61 -10.17
CA ARG A 137 -17.10 3.82 -11.28
C ARG A 137 -18.50 4.21 -10.80
N ASN A 138 -18.95 3.65 -9.68
CA ASN A 138 -20.32 3.79 -9.20
C ASN A 138 -20.58 5.09 -8.41
N ILE A 139 -19.53 5.71 -7.85
CA ILE A 139 -19.64 6.97 -7.09
C ILE A 139 -19.45 8.20 -7.99
N ARG A 140 -18.85 8.01 -9.17
CA ARG A 140 -18.61 9.07 -10.14
C ARG A 140 -19.90 9.69 -10.67
#